data_AF-A0A7S2NSZ0-F1
#
_entry.id   AF-A0A7S2NSZ0-F1
#
_cell.length_a   1.000
_cell.length_b   1.000
_cell.length_c   1.000
_cell.angle_alpha   90.00
_cell.angle_beta   90.00
_cell.angle_gamma   90.00
#
_symmetry.space_group_name_H-M   'P 1'
#
loop_
_entity.id
_entity.type
_entity.pdbx_description
1 polymer ?
#
loop_
_entity_poly.entity_id
_entity_poly.type
_entity_poly.pdbx_seq_one_letter_code
_entity_poly.pdbx_strand_id
1 'polypeptide(L)'
;AVPVRHYEFGLQPLKVDVGDRSGIEERRGTVPRLYDQGGEAELFLLRGIVLDNEVAELVAEASKILSDLIGHGQAREPDAHDGRPRFSVDLAPRGVYSPSLEHTLRPMVEGALLPYVREKCGCPEAALSSAVFRRFVPEERRFAPPHHEH
;
A
#
# COMPACT_ATOMS: atom_id res chain seq x y z
N ALA A 1 6.89 5.80 23.45
CA ALA A 1 7.05 6.38 22.10
C ALA A 1 7.03 5.26 21.08
N VAL A 2 6.43 5.46 19.89
CA VAL A 2 6.49 4.47 18.81
C VAL A 2 7.91 4.51 18.23
N PRO A 3 8.66 3.40 18.19
CA PRO A 3 9.99 3.39 17.59
C PRO A 3 9.84 3.58 16.08
N VAL A 4 10.19 4.76 15.58
CA VAL A 4 10.34 5.02 14.15
C VAL A 4 11.69 4.43 13.73
N ARG A 5 11.69 3.39 12.91
CA ARG A 5 12.93 2.90 12.30
C ARG A 5 13.33 3.88 11.19
N HIS A 6 14.55 4.40 11.27
CA HIS A 6 15.11 5.21 10.21
C HIS A 6 15.47 4.29 9.03
N TYR A 7 15.00 4.64 7.84
CA TYR A 7 15.35 3.96 6.60
C TYR A 7 16.53 4.69 5.96
N GLU A 8 17.58 3.96 5.60
CA GLU A 8 18.72 4.51 4.87
C GLU A 8 18.67 4.05 3.42
N PHE A 9 18.53 5.02 2.51
CA PHE A 9 18.66 4.79 1.07
C PHE A 9 20.11 5.06 0.69
N GLY A 10 20.96 4.04 0.81
CA GLY A 10 22.41 4.17 0.57
C GLY A 10 22.81 4.28 -0.91
N LEU A 11 21.88 4.03 -1.84
CA LEU A 11 22.14 4.05 -3.28
C LEU A 11 21.59 5.34 -3.93
N GLN A 12 22.27 5.81 -4.98
CA GLN A 12 21.79 6.97 -5.74
C GLN A 12 20.42 6.67 -6.36
N PRO A 13 19.46 7.62 -6.31
CA PRO A 13 18.19 7.48 -6.98
C PRO A 13 18.38 7.25 -8.48
N LEU A 14 17.56 6.36 -9.04
CA LEU A 14 17.56 6.06 -10.47
C LEU A 14 16.25 6.53 -11.09
N LYS A 15 16.31 6.82 -12.40
CA LYS A 15 15.13 7.04 -13.22
C LYS A 15 14.78 5.72 -13.90
N VAL A 16 13.57 5.25 -13.66
CA VAL A 16 13.06 3.99 -14.23
C VAL A 16 11.76 4.26 -14.97
N ASP A 17 11.53 3.47 -16.01
CA ASP A 17 10.25 3.43 -16.71
C ASP A 17 9.46 2.23 -16.17
N VAL A 18 8.17 2.45 -15.92
CA VAL A 18 7.27 1.50 -15.28
C VAL A 18 5.97 1.47 -16.05
N GLY A 19 5.77 0.44 -16.88
CA GLY A 19 4.60 0.34 -17.74
C GLY A 19 4.50 1.54 -18.67
N ASP A 20 3.44 2.33 -18.51
CA ASP A 20 3.18 3.56 -19.27
C ASP A 20 3.81 4.82 -18.66
N ARG A 21 4.50 4.71 -17.52
CA ARG A 21 5.08 5.83 -16.77
C ARG A 21 6.57 5.90 -17.00
N SER A 22 7.07 7.08 -17.32
CA SER A 22 8.50 7.30 -17.53
C SER A 22 9.12 8.22 -16.49
N GLY A 23 10.42 8.04 -16.24
CA GLY A 23 11.18 8.91 -15.35
C GLY A 23 10.77 8.85 -13.88
N ILE A 24 10.21 7.72 -13.43
CA ILE A 24 9.89 7.47 -12.02
C ILE A 24 11.19 7.45 -11.22
N GLU A 25 11.21 8.15 -10.08
CA GLU A 25 12.37 8.11 -9.17
C GLU A 25 12.28 6.86 -8.30
N GLU A 26 13.20 5.92 -8.52
CA GLU A 26 13.39 4.73 -7.69
C GLU A 26 14.55 4.97 -6.71
N ARG A 27 14.27 4.87 -5.41
CA ARG A 27 15.30 4.79 -4.35
C ARG A 27 15.41 3.36 -3.86
N ARG A 28 16.64 2.94 -3.59
CA ARG A 28 16.95 1.57 -3.14
C ARG A 28 17.64 1.61 -1.79
N GLY A 29 17.29 0.67 -0.92
CA GLY A 29 17.90 0.50 0.38
C GLY A 29 17.66 -0.91 0.90
N THR A 30 17.98 -1.12 2.17
CA THR A 30 17.71 -2.38 2.85
C THR A 30 17.01 -2.15 4.19
N VAL A 31 16.26 -3.14 4.63
CA VAL A 31 15.62 -3.16 5.95
C VAL A 31 15.95 -4.48 6.67
N PRO A 32 16.21 -4.46 7.99
CA PRO A 32 16.47 -5.68 8.72
C PRO A 32 15.25 -6.60 8.71
N ARG A 33 15.45 -7.88 8.36
CA ARG A 33 14.44 -8.93 8.51
C ARG A 33 14.25 -9.22 10.00
N LEU A 34 13.01 -9.21 10.46
CA LEU A 34 12.72 -9.25 11.90
C LEU A 34 12.98 -10.62 12.55
N TYR A 35 12.94 -11.68 11.75
CA TYR A 35 13.02 -13.06 12.22
C TYR A 35 14.24 -13.82 11.67
N ASP A 36 15.12 -13.12 10.96
CA ASP A 36 16.34 -13.67 10.37
C ASP A 36 17.53 -12.91 10.96
N GLN A 37 18.28 -13.55 11.87
CA GLN A 37 19.37 -12.88 12.59
C GLN A 37 20.46 -12.41 11.62
N GLY A 38 20.50 -11.10 11.36
CA GLY A 38 21.46 -10.49 10.42
C GLY A 38 21.01 -10.50 8.96
N GLY A 39 19.79 -10.96 8.67
CA GLY A 39 19.23 -10.91 7.32
C GLY A 39 18.76 -9.50 6.95
N GLU A 40 19.05 -9.06 5.73
CA GLU A 40 18.52 -7.83 5.15
C GLU A 40 17.48 -8.15 4.07
N ALA A 41 16.43 -7.34 3.98
CA ALA A 41 15.47 -7.35 2.89
C ALA A 41 15.67 -6.12 2.03
N GLU A 42 15.55 -6.28 0.72
CA GLU A 42 15.62 -5.15 -0.21
C GLU A 42 14.38 -4.25 -0.05
N LEU A 43 14.60 -2.93 -0.10
CA LEU A 43 13.56 -1.91 -0.04
C LEU A 43 13.65 -1.03 -1.28
N PHE A 44 12.53 -0.88 -1.98
CA PHE A 44 12.38 -0.01 -3.12
C PHE A 44 11.32 1.05 -2.82
N LEU A 45 11.65 2.32 -3.04
CA LEU A 45 10.71 3.44 -2.95
C LEU A 45 10.55 4.08 -4.32
N LEU A 46 9.35 4.00 -4.87
CA LEU A 46 8.98 4.61 -6.15
C LEU A 46 8.21 5.90 -5.88
N ARG A 47 8.78 7.04 -6.29
CA ARG A 47 8.11 8.35 -6.19
C ARG A 47 7.57 8.74 -7.56
N GLY A 48 6.26 9.05 -7.60
CA GLY A 48 5.57 9.46 -8.82
C GLY A 48 5.00 8.31 -9.67
N ILE A 49 5.24 7.06 -9.27
CA ILE A 49 4.27 6.00 -9.59
C ILE A 49 3.00 6.39 -8.83
N VAL A 50 1.79 6.21 -9.30
CA VAL A 50 0.61 6.96 -8.83
C VAL A 50 0.73 8.48 -9.02
N LEU A 51 -0.10 8.99 -9.94
CA LEU A 51 -0.20 10.39 -10.30
C LEU A 51 -1.11 11.12 -9.30
N ASP A 52 -0.89 12.42 -9.12
CA ASP A 52 -1.65 13.23 -8.15
C ASP A 52 -3.17 13.19 -8.40
N ASN A 53 -3.59 13.15 -9.67
CA ASN A 53 -5.01 13.03 -10.03
C ASN A 53 -5.59 11.66 -9.67
N GLU A 54 -4.83 10.57 -9.86
CA GLU A 54 -5.23 9.22 -9.46
C GLU A 54 -5.36 9.12 -7.93
N VAL A 55 -4.42 9.71 -7.18
CA VAL A 55 -4.51 9.82 -5.72
C VAL A 55 -5.76 10.59 -5.31
N ALA A 56 -6.00 11.76 -5.91
CA ALA A 56 -7.13 12.60 -5.55
C ALA A 56 -8.48 11.89 -5.80
N GLU A 57 -8.63 11.24 -6.95
CA GLU A 57 -9.83 10.48 -7.31
C GLU A 57 -10.05 9.30 -6.35
N LEU A 58 -9.00 8.50 -6.10
CA LEU A 58 -9.06 7.37 -5.17
C LEU A 58 -9.43 7.83 -3.76
N VAL A 59 -8.80 8.90 -3.27
CA VAL A 59 -9.07 9.44 -1.94
C VAL A 59 -10.50 9.96 -1.85
N ALA A 60 -11.00 10.66 -2.86
CA ALA A 60 -12.36 11.20 -2.87
C ALA A 60 -13.41 10.08 -2.81
N GLU A 61 -13.34 9.12 -3.72
CA GLU A 61 -14.32 8.03 -3.82
C GLU A 61 -14.21 7.06 -2.63
N ALA A 62 -13.00 6.66 -2.24
CA ALA A 62 -12.84 5.76 -1.10
C ALA A 62 -13.25 6.41 0.23
N SER A 63 -13.02 7.72 0.39
CA SER A 63 -13.50 8.47 1.57
C SER A 63 -15.02 8.54 1.63
N LYS A 64 -15.68 8.71 0.48
CA LYS A 64 -17.15 8.70 0.40
C LYS A 64 -17.71 7.34 0.81
N ILE A 65 -17.21 6.26 0.21
CA ILE A 65 -17.61 4.88 0.53
C ILE A 65 -17.42 4.60 2.03
N LEU A 66 -16.23 4.92 2.56
CA LEU A 66 -15.95 4.69 3.98
C LEU A 66 -16.86 5.51 4.90
N SER A 67 -17.18 6.75 4.53
CA SER A 67 -18.08 7.60 5.32
C SER A 67 -19.51 7.06 5.34
N ASP A 68 -20.00 6.56 4.20
CA ASP A 68 -21.31 5.94 4.11
C ASP A 68 -21.39 4.66 4.97
N LEU A 69 -20.37 3.80 4.89
CA LEU A 69 -20.26 2.60 5.74
C LEU A 69 -20.28 2.96 7.24
N ILE A 70 -19.51 3.97 7.64
CA ILE A 70 -19.49 4.48 9.01
C ILE A 70 -20.87 5.00 9.44
N GLY A 71 -21.56 5.71 8.55
CA GLY A 71 -22.93 6.21 8.78
C GLY A 71 -23.94 5.10 9.03
N HIS A 72 -23.72 3.92 8.45
CA HIS A 72 -24.51 2.70 8.68
C HIS A 72 -24.01 1.82 9.84
N GLY A 73 -23.05 2.31 10.62
CA GLY A 73 -22.50 1.57 11.76
C GLY A 73 -21.50 0.46 11.39
N GLN A 74 -21.06 0.39 10.13
CA GLN A 74 -20.04 -0.53 9.63
C GLN A 74 -18.64 0.14 9.67
N ALA A 75 -17.59 -0.62 9.31
CA ALA A 75 -16.20 -0.15 9.28
C ALA A 75 -15.66 0.32 10.65
N ARG A 76 -16.37 -0.06 11.72
CA ARG A 76 -16.01 0.19 13.13
C ARG A 76 -15.73 -1.09 13.89
N GLU A 77 -15.65 -2.21 13.18
CA GLU A 77 -15.34 -3.50 13.76
C GLU A 77 -13.98 -3.41 14.49
N PRO A 78 -13.85 -4.02 15.68
CA PRO A 78 -12.58 -4.07 16.39
C PRO A 78 -11.48 -4.70 15.52
N ASP A 79 -10.34 -4.00 15.40
CA ASP A 79 -9.12 -4.49 14.79
C ASP A 79 -8.60 -5.68 15.60
N ALA A 80 -8.20 -6.76 14.92
CA ALA A 80 -7.79 -8.00 15.57
C ALA A 80 -6.51 -7.84 16.42
N HIS A 81 -5.70 -6.81 16.16
CA HIS A 81 -4.45 -6.59 16.87
C HIS A 81 -4.61 -5.84 18.18
N ASP A 82 -5.53 -4.87 18.25
CA ASP A 82 -5.65 -3.97 19.41
C ASP A 82 -7.09 -3.72 19.90
N GLY A 83 -8.09 -4.29 19.24
CA GLY A 83 -9.50 -4.17 19.59
C GLY A 83 -10.12 -2.80 19.31
N ARG A 84 -9.40 -1.87 18.66
CA ARG A 84 -9.91 -0.53 18.35
C ARG A 84 -10.66 -0.52 17.01
N PRO A 85 -11.57 0.44 16.78
CA PRO A 85 -12.25 0.52 15.49
C PRO A 85 -11.28 0.72 14.33
N ARG A 86 -11.42 -0.09 13.27
CA ARG A 86 -10.47 -0.14 12.14
C ARG A 86 -10.57 0.96 11.08
N PHE A 87 -11.70 1.67 11.02
CA PHE A 87 -12.01 2.73 10.04
C PHE A 87 -11.44 2.48 8.63
N SER A 88 -11.76 1.31 8.07
CA SER A 88 -11.23 0.86 6.80
C SER A 88 -12.29 0.21 5.91
N VAL A 89 -11.99 0.20 4.62
CA VAL A 89 -12.77 -0.49 3.59
C VAL A 89 -11.84 -1.24 2.65
N ASP A 90 -12.18 -2.49 2.36
CA ASP A 90 -11.47 -3.31 1.39
C ASP A 90 -11.83 -2.84 -0.02
N LEU A 91 -10.82 -2.42 -0.78
CA LEU A 91 -10.97 -1.96 -2.16
C LEU A 91 -10.80 -3.09 -3.16
N ALA A 92 -10.03 -4.13 -2.83
CA ALA A 92 -9.79 -5.27 -3.71
C ALA A 92 -9.58 -6.58 -2.93
N PRO A 93 -10.57 -7.08 -2.16
CA PRO A 93 -10.39 -8.31 -1.38
C PRO A 93 -10.12 -9.52 -2.27
N ARG A 94 -9.04 -10.25 -2.01
CA ARG A 94 -8.57 -11.41 -2.80
C ARG A 94 -8.34 -11.06 -4.28
N GLY A 95 -7.81 -9.87 -4.54
CA GLY A 95 -7.53 -9.36 -5.88
C GLY A 95 -8.76 -8.95 -6.70
N VAL A 96 -9.97 -9.06 -6.13
CA VAL A 96 -11.21 -8.68 -6.82
C VAL A 96 -11.53 -7.22 -6.52
N TYR A 97 -11.34 -6.36 -7.52
CA TYR A 97 -11.61 -4.92 -7.42
C TYR A 97 -13.07 -4.63 -7.06
N SER A 98 -13.29 -3.67 -6.15
CA SER A 98 -14.61 -3.11 -5.86
C SER A 98 -15.16 -2.43 -7.12
N PRO A 99 -16.42 -2.71 -7.53
CA PRO A 99 -17.00 -2.12 -8.74
C PRO A 99 -16.95 -0.58 -8.76
N SER A 100 -17.08 0.05 -7.60
CA SER A 100 -17.09 1.51 -7.46
C SER A 100 -15.73 2.15 -7.74
N LEU A 101 -14.64 1.42 -7.56
CA LEU A 101 -13.27 1.94 -7.64
C LEU A 101 -12.40 1.20 -8.66
N GLU A 102 -12.94 0.19 -9.34
CA GLU A 102 -12.22 -0.60 -10.33
C GLU A 102 -11.59 0.26 -11.42
N HIS A 103 -12.35 1.24 -11.94
CA HIS A 103 -11.89 2.12 -13.01
C HIS A 103 -10.70 3.00 -12.61
N THR A 104 -10.56 3.34 -11.33
CA THR A 104 -9.47 4.15 -10.79
C THR A 104 -8.31 3.25 -10.33
N LEU A 105 -8.60 2.21 -9.55
CA LEU A 105 -7.60 1.36 -8.89
C LEU A 105 -6.94 0.37 -9.86
N ARG A 106 -7.68 -0.22 -10.79
CA ARG A 106 -7.13 -1.23 -11.71
C ARG A 106 -6.04 -0.66 -12.62
N PRO A 107 -6.17 0.52 -13.26
CA PRO A 107 -5.09 1.09 -14.06
C PRO A 107 -3.80 1.35 -13.26
N MET A 108 -3.92 1.85 -12.01
CA MET A 108 -2.76 2.03 -11.14
C MET A 108 -2.05 0.70 -10.85
N VAL A 109 -2.82 -0.34 -10.52
CA VAL A 109 -2.25 -1.63 -10.12
C VAL A 109 -1.75 -2.42 -11.32
N GLU A 110 -2.60 -2.69 -12.31
CA GLU A 110 -2.28 -3.52 -13.47
C GLU A 110 -1.41 -2.81 -14.50
N GLY A 111 -1.55 -1.49 -14.64
CA GLY A 111 -0.82 -0.69 -15.63
C GLY A 111 0.55 -0.22 -15.14
N ALA A 112 0.71 0.01 -13.83
CA ALA A 112 1.94 0.55 -13.27
C ALA A 112 2.60 -0.35 -12.23
N LEU A 113 1.92 -0.68 -11.13
CA LEU A 113 2.56 -1.37 -10.00
C LEU A 113 2.97 -2.82 -10.33
N LEU A 114 2.06 -3.63 -10.86
CA LEU A 114 2.32 -5.04 -11.14
C LEU A 114 3.37 -5.27 -12.23
N PRO A 115 3.40 -4.53 -13.36
CA PRO A 115 4.49 -4.63 -14.32
C PRO A 115 5.87 -4.44 -13.68
N TYR A 116 6.02 -3.40 -12.84
CA TYR A 116 7.26 -3.16 -12.11
C TYR A 116 7.60 -4.32 -11.18
N VAL A 117 6.65 -4.80 -10.37
CA VAL A 117 6.90 -5.91 -9.43
C VAL A 117 7.28 -7.19 -10.16
N ARG A 118 6.59 -7.52 -11.26
CA ARG A 118 6.85 -8.72 -12.07
C ARG A 118 8.25 -8.69 -12.67
N GLU A 119 8.64 -7.57 -13.26
CA GLU A 119 9.98 -7.39 -13.83
C GLU A 119 11.05 -7.42 -12.74
N LYS A 120 10.87 -6.61 -11.69
CA LYS A 120 11.87 -6.42 -10.64
C LYS A 120 12.15 -7.70 -9.85
N CYS A 121 11.10 -8.46 -9.55
CA CYS A 121 11.20 -9.68 -8.76
C CYS A 121 11.35 -10.94 -9.63
N GLY A 122 11.35 -10.82 -10.97
CA GLY A 122 11.36 -11.96 -11.88
C GLY A 122 10.17 -12.91 -11.68
N CYS A 123 9.03 -12.39 -11.23
CA CYS A 123 7.85 -13.16 -10.86
C CYS A 123 6.67 -12.78 -11.76
N PRO A 124 6.49 -13.44 -12.92
CA PRO A 124 5.44 -13.07 -13.88
C PRO A 124 4.02 -13.29 -13.33
N GLU A 125 3.85 -14.20 -12.38
CA GLU A 125 2.57 -14.54 -11.75
C GLU A 125 2.19 -13.61 -10.59
N ALA A 126 3.02 -12.60 -10.27
CA ALA A 126 2.69 -11.64 -9.22
C ALA A 126 1.34 -10.97 -9.51
N ALA A 127 0.49 -10.94 -8.48
CA ALA A 127 -0.89 -10.46 -8.56
C ALA A 127 -1.25 -9.68 -7.30
N LEU A 128 -2.26 -8.80 -7.43
CA LEU A 128 -2.82 -8.09 -6.29
C LEU A 128 -3.55 -9.09 -5.39
N SER A 129 -3.14 -9.20 -4.13
CA SER A 129 -3.86 -9.99 -3.12
C SER A 129 -4.94 -9.17 -2.44
N SER A 130 -4.61 -7.94 -2.04
CA SER A 130 -5.53 -7.04 -1.35
C SER A 130 -5.17 -5.57 -1.57
N ALA A 131 -6.17 -4.70 -1.48
CA ALA A 131 -6.00 -3.26 -1.35
C ALA A 131 -7.02 -2.76 -0.33
N VAL A 132 -6.59 -1.89 0.59
CA VAL A 132 -7.41 -1.39 1.69
C VAL A 132 -7.26 0.12 1.76
N PHE A 133 -8.39 0.83 1.87
CA PHE A 133 -8.40 2.23 2.21
C PHE A 133 -8.71 2.39 3.69
N ARG A 134 -7.86 3.12 4.40
CA ARG A 134 -7.97 3.31 5.85
C ARG A 134 -7.87 4.79 6.17
N ARG A 135 -8.76 5.25 7.06
CA ARG A 135 -8.72 6.61 7.58
C ARG A 135 -8.10 6.61 8.97
N PHE A 136 -6.90 7.17 9.08
CA PHE A 136 -6.22 7.31 10.36
C PHE A 136 -6.82 8.44 11.21
N VAL A 137 -7.52 8.10 12.29
CA VAL A 137 -8.08 9.04 13.27
C VAL A 137 -7.42 8.87 14.65
N PRO A 138 -7.41 9.88 15.54
CA PRO A 138 -6.78 9.78 16.86
C PRO A 138 -7.25 8.60 17.73
N GLU A 139 -8.49 8.15 17.56
CA GLU A 139 -9.11 7.06 18.29
C GLU A 139 -8.48 5.68 17.95
N GLU A 140 -7.88 5.56 16.78
CA GLU A 140 -7.24 4.36 16.26
C GLU A 140 -5.74 4.34 16.66
N ARG A 141 -5.29 3.34 17.44
CA ARG A 141 -3.88 3.29 17.87
C ARG A 141 -3.03 2.72 16.74
N ARG A 142 -1.86 3.34 16.60
CA ARG A 142 -1.01 3.35 15.41
C ARG A 142 0.16 2.38 15.53
N PHE A 143 -0.07 1.15 15.94
CA PHE A 143 1.04 0.20 16.07
C PHE A 143 0.62 -1.22 15.72
N ALA A 144 0.77 -1.55 14.44
CA ALA A 144 1.09 -2.92 14.08
C ALA A 144 2.55 -3.16 14.49
N PRO A 145 2.85 -4.15 15.35
CA PRO A 145 4.22 -4.56 15.57
C PRO A 145 4.87 -4.89 14.22
N PRO A 146 6.17 -4.65 14.06
CA PRO A 146 6.89 -5.11 12.88
C PRO A 146 6.62 -6.61 12.68
N HIS A 147 6.12 -6.99 11.50
CA HIS A 147 5.79 -8.38 11.15
C HIS A 147 6.13 -8.63 9.68
N HIS A 148 6.18 -9.91 9.31
CA HIS A 148 6.18 -10.36 7.92
C HIS A 148 4.93 -11.23 7.78
N GLU A 149 4.12 -10.99 6.76
CA GLU A 149 3.10 -11.98 6.37
C GLU A 149 3.85 -13.15 5.72
N HIS A 150 3.59 -14.36 6.23
CA HIS A 150 4.21 -15.61 5.76
C HIS A 150 3.44 -16.18 4.57
#